data_AF-A0A0P9X9H2-F1
#
_entry.id   AF-A0A0P9X9H2-F1
#
_cell.length_a   1.000
_cell.length_b   1.000
_cell.length_c   1.000
_cell.angle_alpha   90.00
_cell.angle_beta   90.00
_cell.angle_gamma   90.00
#
_symmetry.space_group_name_H-M   'P 1'
#
loop_
_entity.id
_entity.type
_entity.pdbx_description
1 polymer ?
#
loop_
_entity_poly.entity_id
_entity_poly.type
_entity_poly.pdbx_seq_one_letter_code
_entity_poly.pdbx_strand_id
1 'polypeptide(L)'
;MKEYRSASHHNRAGGAMRKPIQIQAVQVDVPLPTQRGTAQDIQLFALCDDGTLWSRLVNQGDTGWERIESIPQGKNEPATDKPAQAGKRWETEDDQQLVALWHQERLTCAQIAEKVHRTPGAIISRLVHLDIFDDRDAVRDADKARQALLTTSKDQDA
;
A
#
# COMPACT_ATOMS: atom_id res chain seq x y z
N MET A 1 59.77 12.83 -11.52
CA MET A 1 59.34 14.12 -12.14
C MET A 1 58.54 13.76 -13.38
N LYS A 2 57.27 14.13 -13.56
CA LYS A 2 56.46 15.20 -12.99
C LYS A 2 55.06 14.68 -12.63
N GLU A 3 54.58 15.20 -11.51
CA GLU A 3 53.22 15.09 -11.01
C GLU A 3 52.22 15.71 -12.00
N TYR A 4 51.08 15.05 -12.21
CA TYR A 4 49.87 15.70 -12.72
C TYR A 4 48.91 15.88 -11.55
N ARG A 5 48.86 17.11 -11.04
CA ARG A 5 47.82 17.56 -10.11
C ARG A 5 46.52 17.67 -10.90
N SER A 6 45.58 16.78 -10.63
CA SER A 6 44.16 17.04 -10.92
C SER A 6 43.43 17.27 -9.62
N ALA A 7 43.20 18.55 -9.33
CA ALA A 7 42.21 18.96 -8.37
C ALA A 7 40.82 18.62 -8.96
N SER A 8 40.07 17.80 -8.24
CA SER A 8 38.62 17.72 -8.41
C SER A 8 38.03 17.44 -7.05
N HIS A 9 37.85 18.52 -6.29
CA HIS A 9 36.86 18.56 -5.23
C HIS A 9 35.49 18.41 -5.87
N HIS A 10 34.99 17.18 -5.94
CA HIS A 10 33.56 16.93 -5.99
C HIS A 10 33.23 16.06 -4.78
N ASN A 11 32.63 16.70 -3.79
CA ASN A 11 31.91 16.04 -2.70
C ASN A 11 30.87 15.09 -3.33
N ARG A 12 31.17 13.79 -3.38
CA ARG A 12 30.20 12.75 -3.72
C ARG A 12 30.08 11.82 -2.52
N ALA A 13 29.15 12.16 -1.63
CA ALA A 13 28.65 11.24 -0.62
C ALA A 13 27.93 10.09 -1.34
N GLY A 14 28.63 8.99 -1.63
CA GLY A 14 28.07 7.82 -2.28
C GLY A 14 28.99 6.62 -2.08
N GLY A 15 28.67 5.77 -1.12
CA GLY A 15 29.45 4.56 -0.81
C GLY A 15 29.58 3.62 -2.00
N ALA A 16 30.62 2.78 -2.04
CA ALA A 16 30.83 1.84 -3.12
C ALA A 16 29.74 0.75 -3.17
N MET A 17 29.31 0.36 -4.38
CA MET A 17 28.39 -0.74 -4.63
C MET A 17 28.97 -2.07 -4.10
N ARG A 18 28.16 -2.85 -3.37
CA ARG A 18 28.53 -4.18 -2.86
C ARG A 18 28.29 -5.29 -3.89
N LYS A 19 28.46 -6.56 -3.50
CA LYS A 19 28.39 -7.68 -4.43
C LYS A 19 26.94 -7.82 -4.95
N PRO A 20 26.71 -7.71 -6.26
CA PRO A 20 25.37 -7.92 -6.81
C PRO A 20 24.99 -9.40 -6.65
N ILE A 21 23.80 -9.64 -6.08
CA ILE A 21 23.19 -10.98 -5.98
C ILE A 21 22.18 -11.22 -7.11
N GLN A 22 21.60 -10.15 -7.67
CA GLN A 22 20.68 -10.23 -8.80
C GLN A 22 20.80 -8.98 -9.68
N ILE A 23 20.79 -9.17 -11.00
CA ILE A 23 20.79 -8.08 -11.98
C ILE A 23 19.62 -8.28 -12.93
N GLN A 24 18.84 -7.23 -13.15
CA GLN A 24 17.72 -7.21 -14.09
C GLN A 24 17.89 -6.08 -15.10
N ALA A 25 17.66 -6.38 -16.38
CA ALA A 25 17.62 -5.39 -17.45
C ALA A 25 16.16 -5.06 -17.78
N VAL A 26 15.84 -3.77 -17.86
CA VAL A 26 14.50 -3.28 -18.21
C VAL A 26 14.64 -2.30 -19.38
N GLN A 27 13.83 -2.49 -20.42
CA GLN A 27 13.71 -1.52 -21.50
C GLN A 27 12.90 -0.33 -21.00
N VAL A 28 13.46 0.86 -21.11
CA VAL A 28 12.82 2.11 -20.67
C VAL A 28 12.73 3.07 -21.84
N ASP A 29 11.57 3.71 -21.98
CA ASP A 29 11.37 4.80 -22.93
C ASP A 29 11.94 6.09 -22.33
N VAL A 30 13.06 6.54 -22.87
CA VAL A 30 13.67 7.81 -22.47
C VAL A 30 13.15 8.91 -23.41
N PRO A 31 12.51 9.97 -22.89
CA PRO A 31 12.05 11.08 -23.71
C PRO A 31 13.25 11.85 -24.27
N LEU A 32 13.33 11.97 -25.60
CA LEU A 32 14.34 12.79 -26.26
C LEU A 32 13.98 14.29 -26.11
N PRO A 33 14.92 15.15 -25.69
CA PRO A 33 14.62 16.56 -25.37
C PRO A 33 14.19 17.41 -26.58
N THR A 34 14.37 16.94 -27.80
CA THR A 34 14.26 17.77 -29.02
C THR A 34 13.29 17.21 -30.08
N GLN A 35 12.71 16.02 -29.88
CA GLN A 35 11.78 15.41 -30.84
C GLN A 35 10.60 14.77 -30.10
N ARG A 36 9.39 14.79 -30.69
CA ARG A 36 8.25 13.97 -30.24
C ARG A 36 8.53 12.50 -30.56
N GLY A 37 9.45 11.88 -29.84
CA GLY A 37 9.82 10.48 -29.95
C GLY A 37 10.51 10.00 -28.69
N THR A 38 10.28 8.75 -28.32
CA THR A 38 11.01 8.09 -27.24
C THR A 38 12.17 7.29 -27.83
N ALA A 39 13.33 7.35 -27.19
CA ALA A 39 14.41 6.41 -27.46
C ALA A 39 14.26 5.22 -26.52
N GLN A 40 14.39 4.00 -27.06
CA GLN A 40 14.49 2.81 -26.21
C GLN A 40 15.90 2.74 -25.63
N ASP A 41 16.00 2.86 -24.31
CA ASP A 41 17.24 2.62 -23.57
C ASP A 41 17.09 1.37 -22.70
N ILE A 42 18.21 0.82 -22.24
CA ILE A 42 18.23 -0.30 -21.30
C ILE A 42 18.72 0.22 -19.96
N GLN A 43 17.87 0.11 -18.94
CA GLN A 43 18.25 0.35 -17.56
C GLN A 43 18.54 -0.97 -16.87
N LEU A 44 19.74 -1.09 -16.30
CA LEU A 44 20.13 -2.20 -15.45
C LEU A 44 19.82 -1.85 -14.00
N PHE A 45 19.24 -2.80 -13.29
CA PHE A 45 19.01 -2.77 -11.85
C PHE A 45 19.82 -3.88 -11.21
N ALA A 46 20.56 -3.57 -10.15
CA ALA A 46 21.35 -4.53 -9.40
C ALA A 46 20.94 -4.51 -7.93
N LEU A 47 20.45 -5.64 -7.44
CA LEU A 47 20.21 -5.90 -6.02
C LEU A 47 21.49 -6.48 -5.43
N CYS A 48 22.01 -5.84 -4.38
CA CYS A 48 23.21 -6.26 -3.67
C CYS A 48 22.88 -7.11 -2.42
N ASP A 49 23.88 -7.81 -1.89
CA ASP A 49 23.75 -8.66 -0.69
C ASP A 49 23.31 -7.91 0.57
N ASP A 50 23.58 -6.60 0.63
CA ASP A 50 23.18 -5.71 1.72
C ASP A 50 21.76 -5.15 1.57
N GLY A 51 21.02 -5.59 0.55
CA GLY A 51 19.68 -5.11 0.23
C GLY A 51 19.65 -3.74 -0.45
N THR A 52 20.80 -3.18 -0.84
CA THR A 52 20.83 -1.94 -1.64
C THR A 52 20.48 -2.22 -3.09
N LEU A 53 19.67 -1.34 -3.67
CA LEU A 53 19.34 -1.36 -5.09
C LEU A 53 20.14 -0.27 -5.80
N TRP A 54 20.77 -0.65 -6.90
CA TRP A 54 21.55 0.24 -7.76
C TRP A 54 20.99 0.19 -9.17
N SER A 55 21.08 1.29 -9.91
CA SER A 55 20.76 1.28 -11.33
C SER A 55 21.77 2.02 -12.19
N ARG A 56 21.77 1.69 -13.47
CA ARG A 56 22.61 2.31 -14.49
C ARG A 56 21.91 2.25 -15.85
N LEU A 57 22.00 3.33 -16.62
CA LEU A 57 21.61 3.33 -18.03
C LEU A 57 22.77 2.83 -18.90
N VAL A 58 22.47 1.95 -19.86
CA VAL A 58 23.49 1.33 -20.72
C VAL A 58 23.97 2.30 -21.79
N ASN A 59 23.10 3.16 -22.34
CA ASN A 59 23.45 4.03 -23.46
C ASN A 59 23.86 5.46 -23.07
N GLN A 60 23.76 5.84 -21.80
CA GLN A 60 24.40 7.06 -21.31
C GLN A 60 25.87 6.75 -21.01
N GLY A 61 26.79 7.41 -21.70
CA GLY A 61 28.23 7.20 -21.56
C GLY A 61 28.69 7.29 -20.11
N ASP A 62 29.56 6.37 -19.71
CA ASP A 62 30.30 6.27 -18.43
C ASP A 62 29.54 6.69 -17.15
N THR A 63 28.22 6.54 -17.15
CA THR A 63 27.41 6.78 -15.97
C THR A 63 27.63 5.58 -15.06
N GLY A 64 28.40 5.80 -14.00
CA GLY A 64 28.60 4.80 -12.95
C GLY A 64 27.26 4.34 -12.36
N TRP A 65 27.29 3.25 -11.60
CA TRP A 65 26.11 2.79 -10.87
C TRP A 65 25.64 3.87 -9.91
N GLU A 66 24.35 4.19 -9.95
CA GLU A 66 23.71 5.12 -9.03
C GLU A 66 22.84 4.33 -8.06
N ARG A 67 22.99 4.61 -6.76
CA ARG A 67 22.16 3.98 -5.74
C ARG A 67 20.75 4.52 -5.89
N ILE A 68 19.79 3.61 -6.08
CA ILE A 68 18.39 3.96 -5.96
C ILE A 68 18.13 4.11 -4.47
N GLU A 69 18.00 5.36 -4.01
CA GLU A 69 17.42 5.61 -2.70
C GLU A 69 16.09 4.87 -2.67
N SER A 70 15.91 4.03 -1.66
CA SER A 70 14.76 3.14 -1.52
C SER A 70 13.51 3.84 -2.01
N ILE A 71 12.83 3.23 -3.00
CA ILE A 71 11.50 3.66 -3.46
C ILE A 71 10.77 4.14 -2.21
N PRO A 72 10.28 5.39 -2.15
CA PRO A 72 9.56 5.86 -0.97
C PRO A 72 8.53 4.77 -0.74
N GLN A 73 8.70 4.00 0.35
CA GLN A 73 7.73 3.01 0.73
C GLN A 73 6.48 3.86 0.82
N GLY A 74 5.61 3.76 -0.19
CA GLY A 74 4.36 4.50 -0.22
C GLY A 74 3.81 4.17 1.13
N LYS A 75 3.75 5.18 2.00
CA LYS A 75 3.49 4.95 3.40
C LYS A 75 2.13 4.28 3.40
N ASN A 76 2.11 2.96 3.55
CA ASN A 76 1.05 2.31 4.29
C ASN A 76 1.29 2.81 5.70
N GLU A 77 0.93 4.07 5.95
CA GLU A 77 0.54 4.45 7.29
C GLU A 77 -0.63 3.51 7.54
N PRO A 78 -0.50 2.48 8.41
CA PRO A 78 -1.72 1.94 8.96
C PRO A 78 -2.41 3.16 9.55
N ALA A 79 -3.62 3.50 9.11
CA ALA A 79 -4.42 4.49 9.80
C ALA A 79 -4.65 3.94 11.22
N THR A 80 -3.69 4.21 12.11
CA THR A 80 -3.68 3.78 13.51
C THR A 80 -4.39 4.78 14.38
N ASP A 81 -5.52 5.31 13.92
CA ASP A 81 -6.60 5.57 14.87
C ASP A 81 -7.26 4.23 15.11
N LYS A 82 -6.66 3.46 16.04
CA LYS A 82 -7.35 2.29 16.58
C LYS A 82 -8.70 2.80 17.07
N PRO A 83 -9.82 2.21 16.63
CA PRO A 83 -11.14 2.66 17.07
C PRO A 83 -11.17 2.73 18.60
N ALA A 84 -11.89 3.70 19.18
CA ALA A 84 -11.87 3.96 20.62
C ALA A 84 -12.20 2.72 21.48
N GLN A 85 -12.91 1.75 20.89
CA GLN A 85 -13.25 0.51 21.56
C GLN A 85 -12.40 -0.70 21.10
N ALA A 86 -11.37 -0.53 20.28
CA ALA A 86 -10.51 -1.62 19.82
C ALA A 86 -9.89 -2.39 21.00
N GLY A 87 -10.12 -3.70 21.06
CA GLY A 87 -9.58 -4.58 22.11
C GLY A 87 -10.35 -4.58 23.44
N LYS A 88 -11.36 -3.74 23.62
CA LYS A 88 -12.22 -3.82 24.81
C LYS A 88 -13.12 -5.06 24.76
N ARG A 89 -13.54 -5.56 25.92
CA ARG A 89 -14.53 -6.63 26.02
C ARG A 89 -15.87 -6.15 25.43
N TRP A 90 -16.67 -7.08 24.90
CA TRP A 90 -18.06 -6.80 24.52
C TRP A 90 -18.94 -6.90 25.76
N GLU A 91 -19.76 -5.87 26.00
CA GLU A 91 -20.76 -5.87 27.05
C GLU A 91 -22.14 -6.25 26.50
N THR A 92 -23.06 -6.64 27.38
CA THR A 92 -24.42 -7.01 26.97
C THR A 92 -25.14 -5.85 26.27
N GLU A 93 -24.85 -4.60 26.67
CA GLU A 93 -25.40 -3.40 26.04
C GLU A 93 -24.88 -3.22 24.60
N ASP A 94 -23.58 -3.47 24.36
CA ASP A 94 -23.00 -3.46 23.01
C ASP A 94 -23.68 -4.50 22.10
N ASP A 95 -23.99 -5.68 22.64
CA ASP A 95 -24.65 -6.75 21.88
C ASP A 95 -26.09 -6.37 21.49
N GLN A 96 -26.85 -5.79 22.43
CA GLN A 96 -28.20 -5.29 22.16
C GLN A 96 -28.16 -4.18 21.11
N GLN A 97 -27.20 -3.26 21.22
CA GLN A 97 -27.01 -2.19 20.25
C GLN A 97 -26.65 -2.78 18.87
N LEU A 98 -25.73 -3.74 18.80
CA LEU A 98 -25.34 -4.41 17.56
C LEU A 98 -26.56 -5.09 16.88
N VAL A 99 -27.35 -5.83 17.64
CA VAL A 99 -28.56 -6.52 17.16
C VAL A 99 -29.58 -5.51 16.63
N ALA A 100 -29.80 -4.40 17.35
CA ALA A 100 -30.71 -3.34 16.92
C ALA A 100 -30.24 -2.68 15.61
N LEU A 101 -28.95 -2.32 15.52
CA LEU A 101 -28.39 -1.71 14.32
C LEU A 101 -28.46 -2.67 13.11
N TRP A 102 -28.25 -3.97 13.32
CA TRP A 102 -28.29 -4.96 12.25
C TRP A 102 -29.72 -5.30 11.79
N HIS A 103 -30.65 -5.53 12.70
CA HIS A 103 -32.01 -5.98 12.35
C HIS A 103 -33.00 -4.83 12.13
N GLN A 104 -32.96 -3.79 12.97
CA GLN A 104 -33.93 -2.69 12.94
C GLN A 104 -33.49 -1.61 11.95
N GLU A 105 -32.28 -1.09 12.10
CA GLU A 105 -31.76 -0.04 11.20
C GLU A 105 -31.23 -0.58 9.87
N ARG A 106 -31.06 -1.91 9.76
CA ARG A 106 -30.56 -2.61 8.57
C ARG A 106 -29.23 -2.05 8.04
N LEU A 107 -28.37 -1.57 8.93
CA LEU A 107 -27.09 -0.99 8.56
C LEU A 107 -26.11 -2.05 8.05
N THR A 108 -25.12 -1.60 7.28
CA THR A 108 -23.96 -2.40 6.89
C THR A 108 -22.97 -2.52 8.05
N CYS A 109 -22.13 -3.56 8.03
CA CYS A 109 -21.08 -3.79 9.01
C CYS A 109 -20.12 -2.60 9.12
N ALA A 110 -19.86 -1.89 8.01
CA ALA A 110 -19.06 -0.67 8.01
C ALA A 110 -19.73 0.47 8.80
N GLN A 111 -21.02 0.74 8.55
CA GLN A 111 -21.77 1.77 9.27
C GLN A 111 -21.95 1.43 10.75
N ILE A 112 -22.18 0.16 11.07
CA ILE A 112 -22.25 -0.32 12.45
C ILE A 112 -20.91 -0.09 13.14
N ALA A 113 -19.80 -0.48 12.50
CA ALA A 113 -18.46 -0.31 13.03
C ALA A 113 -18.15 1.15 13.36
N GLU A 114 -18.59 2.10 12.52
CA GLU A 114 -18.48 3.53 12.79
C GLU A 114 -19.28 3.95 14.03
N LYS A 115 -20.55 3.51 14.15
CA LYS A 115 -21.44 3.86 15.26
C LYS A 115 -20.97 3.31 16.61
N VAL A 116 -20.49 2.07 16.65
CA VAL A 116 -20.01 1.44 17.90
C VAL A 116 -18.51 1.65 18.12
N HIS A 117 -17.85 2.43 17.24
CA HIS A 117 -16.42 2.70 17.28
C HIS A 117 -15.57 1.43 17.41
N ARG A 118 -15.82 0.45 16.54
CA ARG A 118 -15.10 -0.83 16.42
C ARG A 118 -14.66 -1.06 14.98
N THR A 119 -13.95 -2.15 14.69
CA THR A 119 -13.61 -2.52 13.31
C THR A 119 -14.72 -3.39 12.69
N PRO A 120 -14.94 -3.34 11.36
CA PRO A 120 -15.93 -4.19 10.69
C PRO A 120 -15.69 -5.69 10.92
N GLY A 121 -14.43 -6.11 10.98
CA GLY A 121 -14.09 -7.51 11.31
C GLY A 121 -14.52 -7.93 12.72
N ALA A 122 -14.51 -7.00 13.69
CA ALA A 122 -15.02 -7.27 15.04
C ALA A 122 -16.54 -7.41 15.03
N ILE A 123 -17.26 -6.60 14.23
CA ILE A 123 -18.71 -6.72 14.04
C ILE A 123 -19.06 -8.09 13.45
N ILE A 124 -18.41 -8.47 12.35
CA ILE A 124 -18.63 -9.77 11.70
C ILE A 124 -18.41 -10.92 12.68
N SER A 125 -17.28 -10.89 13.40
CA SER A 125 -16.99 -11.95 14.37
C SER A 125 -18.00 -12.00 15.52
N ARG A 126 -18.58 -10.85 15.91
CA ARG A 126 -19.57 -10.81 16.99
C ARG A 126 -20.94 -11.30 16.54
N LEU A 127 -21.36 -10.98 15.32
CA LEU A 127 -22.61 -11.48 14.75
C LEU A 127 -22.67 -13.01 14.70
N VAL A 128 -21.56 -13.67 14.36
CA VAL A 128 -21.43 -15.14 14.43
C VAL A 128 -21.50 -15.63 15.88
N HIS A 129 -20.83 -14.94 16.80
CA HIS A 129 -20.84 -15.34 18.22
C HIS A 129 -22.22 -15.20 18.89
N LEU A 130 -23.06 -14.29 18.39
CA LEU A 130 -24.44 -14.12 18.83
C LEU A 130 -25.42 -15.10 18.14
N ASP A 131 -24.91 -16.04 17.34
CA ASP A 131 -25.70 -17.05 16.62
C ASP A 131 -26.74 -16.45 15.67
N ILE A 132 -26.44 -15.25 15.13
CA ILE A 132 -27.27 -14.60 14.11
C ILE A 132 -26.93 -15.14 12.72
N PHE A 133 -25.69 -15.60 12.55
CA PHE A 133 -25.18 -16.22 11.33
C PHE A 133 -24.32 -17.44 11.70
N ASP A 134 -24.37 -18.48 10.88
CA ASP A 134 -23.60 -19.71 11.07
C ASP A 134 -22.09 -19.46 11.02
N ASP A 135 -21.64 -18.59 10.10
CA ASP A 135 -20.23 -18.34 9.86
C ASP A 135 -19.95 -16.92 9.32
N ARG A 136 -18.66 -16.56 9.24
CA ARG A 136 -18.22 -15.21 8.86
C ARG A 136 -18.48 -14.89 7.39
N ASP A 137 -18.50 -15.88 6.52
CA ASP A 137 -18.77 -15.68 5.09
C ASP A 137 -20.26 -15.42 4.85
N ALA A 138 -21.16 -16.11 5.57
CA ALA A 138 -22.59 -15.79 5.57
C ALA A 138 -22.87 -14.32 5.96
N VAL A 139 -22.17 -13.80 6.98
CA VAL A 139 -22.26 -12.37 7.35
C VAL A 139 -21.79 -11.46 6.22
N ARG A 140 -20.65 -11.78 5.58
CA ARG A 140 -20.08 -10.96 4.50
C ARG A 140 -20.99 -10.93 3.28
N ASP A 141 -21.63 -12.04 2.95
CA ASP A 141 -22.55 -12.11 1.83
C ASP A 141 -23.83 -11.30 2.11
N ALA A 142 -24.37 -11.39 3.33
CA ALA A 142 -25.47 -10.54 3.76
C ALA A 142 -25.09 -9.04 3.76
N ASP A 143 -23.88 -8.71 4.19
CA ASP A 143 -23.36 -7.33 4.19
C ASP A 143 -23.19 -6.79 2.77
N LYS A 144 -22.60 -7.58 1.86
CA LYS A 144 -22.49 -7.23 0.43
C LYS A 144 -23.85 -7.02 -0.22
N ALA A 145 -24.82 -7.89 0.07
CA ALA A 145 -26.18 -7.72 -0.44
C ALA A 145 -26.80 -6.39 0.02
N ARG A 146 -26.59 -6.02 1.30
CA ARG A 146 -27.01 -4.70 1.81
C ARG A 146 -26.28 -3.54 1.16
N GLN A 147 -24.96 -3.67 0.97
CA GLN A 147 -24.16 -2.64 0.33
C GLN A 147 -24.61 -2.40 -1.13
N ALA A 148 -24.92 -3.47 -1.87
CA ALA A 148 -25.44 -3.37 -3.24
C ALA A 148 -26.80 -2.66 -3.32
N LEU A 149 -27.67 -2.87 -2.33
CA LEU A 149 -28.93 -2.14 -2.22
C LEU A 149 -28.70 -0.64 -1.98
N LEU A 150 -27.75 -0.29 -1.11
CA LEU A 150 -27.40 1.11 -0.84
C LEU A 150 -26.81 1.82 -2.07
N THR A 151 -25.93 1.16 -2.81
CA THR A 151 -25.32 1.75 -4.02
C THR A 151 -26.36 1.97 -5.12
N THR A 152 -27.30 1.04 -5.27
CA THR A 152 -28.37 1.14 -6.29
C THR A 152 -29.32 2.33 -6.02
N SER A 153 -29.57 2.68 -4.75
CA SER A 153 -30.36 3.87 -4.42
C SER A 153 -29.63 5.20 -4.61
N LYS A 154 -28.30 5.20 -4.69
CA LYS A 154 -27.52 6.44 -4.83
C LYS A 154 -27.33 6.89 -6.28
N ASP A 155 -27.50 5.97 -7.24
CA ASP A 155 -27.39 6.22 -8.69
C ASP A 155 -28.70 6.72 -9.34
N GLN A 156 -29.82 6.79 -8.60
CA GLN A 156 -31.12 7.26 -9.14
C GLN A 156 -31.40 8.76 -8.90
N ASP A 157 -30.46 9.52 -8.33
CA ASP A 157 -30.61 10.96 -8.03
C ASP A 157 -29.48 11.80 -8.67
N ALA A 158 -29.03 11.39 -9.87
CA ALA A 158 -28.02 12.10 -10.67
C ALA A 158 -28.56 12.52 -12.04
#